data_AF-A0A3R6PFU4-F1
#
_entry.id   AF-A0A3R6PFU4-F1
#
_cell.length_a   1.000
_cell.length_b   1.000
_cell.length_c   1.000
_cell.angle_alpha   90.00
_cell.angle_beta   90.00
_cell.angle_gamma   90.00
#
_symmetry.space_group_name_H-M   'P 1'
#
loop_
_entity.id
_entity.type
_entity.pdbx_description
1 polymer ?
#
loop_
_entity_poly.entity_id
_entity_poly.type
_entity_poly.pdbx_seq_one_letter_code
_entity_poly.pdbx_strand_id
1 'polypeptide(L)' 'MKITGSMNYVKFDLENGYVIKAEGEMLVGRKFVAYMDTMKTWEPPHEKISKEQMERIIQEVQKSMNENTVQIIFE' A
#
# COMPACT_ATOMS: atom_id res chain seq x y z
N MET A 1 -9.91 5.39 -1.81
CA MET A 1 -8.98 4.33 -1.39
C MET A 1 -8.95 4.27 0.11
N LYS A 2 -9.09 3.07 0.67
CA LYS A 2 -8.95 2.82 2.10
C LYS A 2 -7.62 2.09 2.36
N ILE A 3 -6.83 2.63 3.28
CA ILE A 3 -5.54 2.07 3.66
C ILE A 3 -5.66 1.45 5.05
N THR A 4 -5.39 0.16 5.15
CA THR A 4 -5.44 -0.60 6.42
C THR A 4 -4.17 -1.42 6.56
N GLY A 5 -3.79 -1.81 7.78
CA GLY A 5 -2.57 -2.57 7.96
C GLY A 5 -2.40 -3.10 9.38
N SER A 6 -1.33 -3.85 9.55
CA SER A 6 -0.83 -4.32 10.84
C SER A 6 0.65 -3.97 10.96
N MET A 7 1.36 -4.56 11.92
CA MET A 7 2.78 -4.31 12.15
C MET A 7 3.68 -4.75 10.99
N ASN A 8 3.23 -5.69 10.15
CA ASN A 8 4.05 -6.33 9.12
C ASN A 8 3.45 -6.28 7.70
N TYR A 9 2.32 -5.60 7.51
CA TYR A 9 1.72 -5.43 6.18
C TYR A 9 0.82 -4.21 6.12
N VAL A 10 0.63 -3.71 4.89
CA VAL A 10 -0.39 -2.72 4.55
C VAL A 10 -1.23 -3.23 3.38
N LYS A 11 -2.51 -2.85 3.35
CA LYS A 11 -3.49 -3.15 2.31
C LYS A 11 -4.04 -1.84 1.77
N PHE A 12 -4.01 -1.73 0.45
CA PHE A 12 -4.57 -0.63 -0.31
C PHE A 12 -5.84 -1.14 -1.00
N ASP A 13 -6.99 -0.78 -0.45
CA ASP A 13 -8.31 -1.11 -1.01
C ASP A 13 -8.77 0.04 -1.90
N LEU A 14 -8.92 -0.25 -3.19
CA LEU A 14 -9.33 0.73 -4.21
C LEU A 14 -10.85 0.99 -4.21
N GLU A 15 -11.61 0.33 -3.33
CA GLU A 15 -13.06 0.48 -3.17
C GLU A 15 -13.88 0.08 -4.42
N ASN A 16 -13.26 -0.69 -5.32
CA ASN A 16 -13.85 -1.21 -6.55
C ASN A 16 -13.70 -2.73 -6.68
N GLY A 17 -13.43 -3.43 -5.56
CA GLY A 17 -13.18 -4.87 -5.51
C GLY A 17 -11.70 -5.26 -5.65
N TYR A 18 -10.81 -4.32 -5.97
CA TYR A 18 -9.37 -4.57 -6.06
C TYR A 18 -8.65 -4.14 -4.79
N VAL A 19 -7.94 -5.08 -4.19
CA VAL A 19 -7.12 -4.86 -3.00
C VAL A 19 -5.71 -5.36 -3.29
N ILE A 20 -4.70 -4.55 -2.97
CA ILE A 20 -3.30 -4.98 -3.02
C ILE A 20 -2.69 -4.95 -1.64
N LYS A 21 -1.97 -6.01 -1.28
CA LYS A 21 -1.24 -6.16 -0.03
C LYS A 21 0.24 -5.96 -0.30
N ALA A 22 0.89 -5.13 0.50
CA ALA A 22 2.34 -5.02 0.58
C ALA A 22 2.80 -5.53 1.94
N GLU A 23 3.87 -6.32 1.96
CA GLU A 23 4.62 -6.57 3.18
C GLU A 23 5.43 -5.33 3.54
N GLY A 24 5.86 -5.26 4.80
CA GLY A 24 6.55 -4.11 5.31
C GLY A 24 6.71 -4.15 6.81
N GLU A 25 7.04 -3.01 7.40
CA GLU A 25 7.24 -2.89 8.83
C GLU A 25 6.76 -1.55 9.38
N MET A 26 6.09 -1.60 10.53
CA MET A 26 5.73 -0.42 11.31
C MET A 26 6.94 0.09 12.08
N LEU A 27 7.34 1.33 11.80
CA LEU A 27 8.40 2.05 12.49
C LEU A 27 7.85 2.96 13.59
N VAL A 28 8.75 3.42 14.45
CA VAL A 28 8.45 4.43 15.48
C VAL A 28 7.98 5.74 14.82
N GLY A 29 7.03 6.42 15.46
CA GLY A 29 6.56 7.73 15.00
C GLY A 29 5.52 7.68 13.89
N ARG A 30 4.65 6.66 13.89
CA ARG A 30 3.56 6.48 12.91
C ARG A 30 4.08 6.42 11.47
N LYS A 31 5.18 5.71 11.25
CA LYS A 31 5.73 5.46 9.91
C LYS A 31 5.62 3.98 9.59
N PHE A 32 5.36 3.66 8.33
CA PHE A 32 5.33 2.30 7.84
C PHE A 32 6.17 2.23 6.57
N VAL A 33 7.09 1.27 6.49
CA VAL A 33 7.85 1.00 5.27
C VAL A 33 7.14 -0.12 4.53
N ALA A 34 6.74 0.11 3.29
CA ALA A 34 6.12 -0.88 2.41
C ALA A 34 7.11 -1.30 1.33
N TYR A 35 7.36 -2.60 1.23
CA TYR A 35 8.29 -3.15 0.25
C TYR A 35 7.58 -3.30 -1.11
N MET A 36 7.97 -2.48 -2.08
CA MET A 36 7.36 -2.40 -3.41
C MET A 36 7.46 -3.72 -4.17
N ASP A 37 8.55 -4.46 -3.95
CA ASP A 37 8.75 -5.74 -4.58
C ASP A 37 7.69 -6.76 -4.14
N THR A 38 7.00 -6.59 -3.01
CA THR A 38 5.91 -7.49 -2.58
C THR A 38 4.55 -7.15 -3.19
N MET A 39 4.42 -5.99 -3.83
CA MET A 39 3.20 -5.51 -4.49
C MET A 39 3.04 -6.13 -5.90
N LYS A 40 2.94 -7.47 -6.00
CA LYS A 40 2.95 -8.17 -7.31
C LYS A 40 1.58 -8.59 -7.81
N THR A 41 0.64 -8.87 -6.91
CA THR A 41 -0.66 -9.44 -7.25
C THR A 41 -1.76 -8.77 -6.46
N TRP A 42 -2.91 -8.64 -7.09
CA TRP A 42 -4.15 -8.38 -6.35
C TRP A 42 -4.40 -9.53 -5.37
N GLU A 43 -5.04 -9.23 -4.24
CA GLU A 43 -5.77 -10.24 -3.47
C GLU A 43 -6.79 -10.94 -4.40
N PRO A 44 -7.36 -12.13 -4.07
CA PRO A 44 -8.22 -12.91 -4.97
C PRO A 44 -9.10 -12.03 -5.86
N PRO A 45 -8.89 -12.04 -7.19
CA PRO A 45 -8.50 -13.19 -8.02
C PRO A 45 -7.01 -13.46 -8.29
N HIS A 46 -6.05 -12.83 -7.59
CA HIS A 46 -4.59 -13.10 -7.77
C HIS A 46 -4.00 -12.71 -9.14
N GLU A 47 -4.66 -11.82 -9.86
CA GLU A 47 -4.14 -11.24 -11.09
C GLU A 47 -2.86 -10.42 -10.82
N LYS A 48 -1.92 -10.43 -11.76
CA LYS A 48 -0.70 -9.62 -11.68
C LYS A 48 -1.04 -8.13 -11.84
N ILE A 49 -0.42 -7.29 -11.02
CA ILE A 49 -0.51 -5.84 -11.20
C ILE A 49 0.53 -5.36 -12.23
N SER A 50 0.16 -4.40 -13.06
CA SER A 50 1.12 -3.75 -13.96
C SER A 50 1.96 -2.71 -13.21
N LYS A 51 3.15 -2.40 -13.73
CA LYS A 51 4.00 -1.34 -13.15
C LYS A 51 3.29 0.02 -13.09
N GLU A 52 2.57 0.37 -14.15
CA GLU A 52 1.81 1.62 -14.25
C GLU A 52 0.69 1.70 -13.22
N GLN A 53 0.00 0.57 -12.96
CA GLN A 53 -1.01 0.50 -11.91
C GLN A 53 -0.39 0.67 -10.52
N MET A 54 0.73 -0.01 -10.26
CA MET A 54 1.46 0.13 -9.00
C MET A 54 1.93 1.57 -8.77
N GLU A 55 2.52 2.22 -9.77
CA GLU A 55 2.95 3.62 -9.70
C GLU A 55 1.77 4.57 -9.41
N ARG A 56 0.60 4.34 -10.02
CA ARG A 56 -0.62 5.13 -9.74
C ARG A 56 -1.08 4.99 -8.29
N ILE A 57 -1.09 3.76 -7.76
CA ILE A 57 -1.47 3.51 -6.36
C ILE A 57 -0.51 4.24 -5.42
N ILE A 58 0.80 4.12 -5.66
CA ILE A 58 1.82 4.81 -4.84
C ILE A 58 1.59 6.32 -4.85
N GLN A 59 1.34 6.91 -6.03
CA GLN A 59 1.06 8.34 -6.15
C GLN A 59 -0.22 8.76 -5.41
N GLU A 60 -1.28 7.97 -5.49
CA GLU A 60 -2.53 8.25 -4.77
C GLU A 60 -2.34 8.16 -3.25
N VAL A 61 -1.62 7.14 -2.78
CA VAL A 61 -1.25 7.01 -1.36
C VAL A 61 -0.49 8.24 -0.91
N GLN A 62 0.57 8.63 -1.63
CA GLN A 62 1.37 9.82 -1.32
C GLN A 62 0.54 11.11 -1.27
N LYS A 63 -0.42 11.28 -2.16
CA LYS A 63 -1.33 12.44 -2.16
C LYS A 63 -2.34 12.44 -1.01
N SER A 64 -2.70 11.25 -0.50
CA SER A 64 -3.68 11.11 0.59
C SER A 64 -3.08 11.34 1.98
N MET A 65 -1.76 11.21 2.12
CA MET A 65 -1.07 11.36 3.40
C MET A 65 -0.95 12.81 3.84
N ASN A 66 -1.06 13.03 5.15
CA ASN A 66 -0.81 14.31 5.80
C ASN A 66 -0.17 14.08 7.19
N GLU A 67 0.16 15.15 7.90
CA GLU A 67 0.80 15.10 9.23
C GLU A 67 0.06 14.28 10.30
N ASN A 68 -1.24 14.06 10.14
CA ASN A 68 -2.06 13.32 11.10
C ASN A 68 -2.24 11.84 10.73
N THR A 69 -1.79 11.41 9.54
CA THR A 69 -1.88 10.02 9.09
C THR A 69 -0.57 9.28 9.31
N VAL A 70 -0.64 7.95 9.30
CA VAL A 70 0.56 7.12 9.16
C VAL A 70 1.27 7.50 7.86
N GLN A 71 2.58 7.71 7.94
CA GLN A 71 3.42 7.97 6.78
C GLN A 71 3.90 6.65 6.18
N ILE A 72 3.56 6.40 4.92
CA ILE A 72 3.95 5.21 4.18
C ILE A 72 5.14 5.57 3.30
N ILE A 73 6.26 4.90 3.54
CA ILE A 73 7.48 5.00 2.77
C ILE A 73 7.55 3.76 1.89
N PHE A 74 7.82 3.93 0.61
CA PHE A 74 7.92 2.82 -0.35
C PHE A 74 9.40 2.55 -0.66
N GLU A 75 9.86 1.31 -0.47
CA GLU A 75 11.23 0.84 -0.74
C GLU A 75 11.27 -0.29 -1.77
#